data_AF-A0A453I080-F1
#
_entry.id   AF-A0A453I080-F1
#
_cell.length_a   1.000
_cell.length_b   1.000
_cell.length_c   1.000
_cell.angle_alpha   90.00
_cell.angle_beta   90.00
_cell.angle_gamma   90.00
#
_symmetry.space_group_name_H-M   'P 1'
#
loop_
_entity.id
_entity.type
_entity.pdbx_description
1 polymer ?
#
loop_
_entity_poly.entity_id
_entity_poly.type
_entity_poly.pdbx_seq_one_letter_code
_entity_poly.pdbx_strand_id
1 'polypeptide(L)'
;MQIGSWDAIHVIQVGPEEEGAAHYCLNSTVMLSLTTDNKQSGTFNLSGSIRRQMSMTLAVADGHLVNMGKMIEEMEGKLRNSLDQVYFGKTREMVCTLRPPPEVLNMRLPDS
;
A
#
# COMPACT_ATOMS: atom_id res chain seq x y z
N MET A 1 0.26 -16.90 -16.94
CA MET A 1 0.60 -15.51 -17.31
C MET A 1 0.51 -14.68 -16.05
N GLN A 2 1.55 -13.95 -15.66
CA GLN A 2 1.48 -13.09 -14.47
C GLN A 2 0.88 -11.76 -14.89
N ILE A 3 -0.23 -11.37 -14.29
CA ILE A 3 -0.93 -10.12 -14.59
C ILE A 3 -0.96 -9.31 -13.29
N GLY A 4 -0.33 -8.14 -13.33
CA GLY A 4 -0.33 -7.18 -12.23
C GLY A 4 -0.91 -5.85 -12.69
N SER A 5 -1.84 -5.26 -11.94
CA SER A 5 -2.32 -3.90 -12.15
C SER A 5 -2.13 -3.05 -10.89
N TRP A 6 -1.67 -1.81 -11.09
CA TRP A 6 -1.56 -0.79 -10.06
C TRP A 6 -2.33 0.44 -10.52
N ASP A 7 -3.38 0.79 -9.80
CA ASP A 7 -4.22 1.95 -10.09
C ASP A 7 -4.18 2.90 -8.87
N ALA A 8 -3.71 4.14 -9.08
CA ALA A 8 -3.60 5.15 -8.04
C ALA A 8 -4.53 6.33 -8.32
N ILE A 9 -5.27 6.76 -7.30
CA ILE A 9 -6.18 7.91 -7.35
C ILE A 9 -5.79 8.87 -6.23
N HIS A 10 -5.46 10.10 -6.60
CA HIS A 10 -5.09 11.17 -5.67
C HIS A 10 -6.10 12.31 -5.77
N VAL A 11 -6.87 12.54 -4.71
CA VAL A 11 -7.78 13.68 -4.59
C VAL A 11 -7.11 14.71 -3.70
N ILE A 12 -6.78 15.88 -4.26
CA ILE A 12 -6.17 16.98 -3.53
C ILE A 12 -7.18 18.12 -3.42
N GLN A 13 -7.31 18.63 -2.20
CA GLN A 13 -8.01 19.87 -1.91
C GLN A 13 -6.97 20.92 -1.51
N VAL A 14 -7.03 22.09 -2.15
CA VAL A 14 -6.16 23.23 -1.87
C VAL A 14 -7.03 24.35 -1.31
N GLY A 15 -6.73 24.78 -0.08
CA GLY A 15 -7.35 25.92 0.55
C GLY A 15 -6.86 27.25 -0.04
N PRO A 16 -7.50 28.38 0.34
CA PRO A 16 -7.04 29.70 -0.09
C PRO A 16 -5.60 29.95 0.35
N GLU A 17 -4.89 30.76 -0.44
CA GLU A 17 -3.56 31.23 -0.06
C GLU A 17 -3.68 32.37 0.95
N GLU A 18 -3.05 32.19 2.11
CA GLU A 18 -2.99 33.16 3.20
C GLU A 18 -1.51 33.38 3.54
N GLU A 19 -1.07 34.65 3.51
CA GLU A 19 0.33 35.04 3.82
C GLU A 19 1.40 34.28 3.00
N GLY A 20 1.10 33.90 1.76
CA GLY A 20 2.02 33.17 0.89
C GLY A 20 2.08 31.66 1.14
N ALA A 21 1.18 31.11 1.96
CA ALA A 21 1.05 29.69 2.24
C ALA A 21 -0.38 29.20 1.93
N ALA A 22 -0.50 27.92 1.55
CA ALA A 22 -1.79 27.28 1.32
C ALA A 22 -1.90 25.99 2.13
N HIS A 23 -3.11 25.67 2.56
CA HIS A 23 -3.42 24.40 3.22
C HIS A 23 -3.80 23.34 2.17
N TYR A 24 -3.10 22.21 2.18
CA TYR A 24 -3.33 21.10 1.26
C TYR A 24 -3.86 19.89 2.04
N CYS A 25 -4.89 19.24 1.51
CA CYS A 25 -5.41 17.98 2.01
C CYS A 25 -5.41 16.95 0.87
N LEU A 26 -4.59 15.91 0.99
CA LEU A 26 -4.43 14.84 0.01
C LEU A 26 -5.07 13.57 0.54
N ASN A 27 -6.03 13.02 -0.21
CA ASN A 27 -6.61 11.70 0.00
C ASN A 27 -6.21 10.80 -1.16
N SER A 28 -5.40 9.78 -0.88
CA SER A 28 -4.87 8.86 -1.88
C SER A 28 -5.40 7.46 -1.68
N THR A 29 -5.80 6.82 -2.76
CA THR A 29 -6.20 5.41 -2.79
C THR A 29 -5.39 4.69 -3.85
N VAL A 30 -4.75 3.59 -3.48
CA VAL A 30 -4.09 2.67 -4.42
C VAL A 30 -4.84 1.36 -4.43
N MET A 31 -5.12 0.85 -5.62
CA MET A 31 -5.69 -0.46 -5.88
C MET A 31 -4.62 -1.32 -6.55
N LEU A 32 -4.41 -2.52 -6.03
CA LEU A 32 -3.44 -3.46 -6.54
C LEU A 32 -4.16 -4.77 -6.82
N SER A 33 -3.91 -5.36 -7.99
CA SER A 33 -4.31 -6.72 -8.31
C SER A 33 -3.11 -7.48 -8.86
N LEU A 34 -2.79 -8.62 -8.27
CA LEU A 34 -1.78 -9.56 -8.74
C LEU A 34 -2.46 -10.91 -8.97
N THR A 35 -2.39 -11.40 -10.19
CA THR A 35 -2.76 -12.77 -10.53
C THR A 35 -1.52 -13.52 -10.97
N THR A 36 -1.21 -14.59 -10.25
CA THR A 36 -0.15 -15.53 -10.61
C THR A 36 -0.79 -16.86 -10.96
N ASP A 37 -0.46 -17.38 -12.13
CA ASP A 37 -0.91 -18.70 -12.56
C ASP A 37 0.31 -19.57 -12.82
N ASN A 38 0.62 -20.44 -11.86
CA ASN A 38 1.76 -21.35 -11.90
C ASN A 38 1.28 -22.80 -11.84
N LYS A 39 1.75 -23.63 -12.78
CA LYS A 39 1.39 -25.06 -12.87
C LYS A 39 1.73 -25.86 -11.61
N GLN A 40 2.75 -25.46 -10.84
CA GLN A 40 3.15 -26.15 -9.61
C GLN A 40 2.41 -25.66 -8.35
N SER A 41 2.00 -24.40 -8.33
CA SER A 41 1.44 -23.75 -7.12
C SER A 41 -0.07 -23.50 -7.23
N GLY A 42 -0.66 -23.73 -8.40
CA GLY A 42 -2.02 -23.34 -8.73
C GLY A 42 -2.12 -21.85 -9.08
N THR A 43 -3.36 -21.41 -9.26
CA THR A 43 -3.69 -20.00 -9.51
C THR A 43 -3.86 -19.27 -8.18
N PHE A 44 -3.17 -18.15 -8.02
CA PHE A 44 -3.23 -17.27 -6.87
C PHE A 44 -3.64 -15.87 -7.33
N ASN A 45 -4.72 -15.33 -6.75
CA ASN A 45 -5.14 -13.95 -6.97
C ASN A 45 -5.05 -13.18 -5.66
N LEU A 46 -4.44 -12.01 -5.72
CA LEU A 46 -4.29 -11.11 -4.60
C LEU A 46 -4.70 -9.71 -5.05
N SER A 47 -5.85 -9.26 -4.56
CA SER A 47 -6.40 -7.96 -4.94
C SER A 47 -6.83 -7.20 -3.70
N GLY A 48 -6.69 -5.89 -3.72
CA GLY A 48 -7.14 -5.04 -2.62
C GLY A 48 -6.82 -3.57 -2.86
N SER A 49 -7.21 -2.74 -1.89
CA SER A 49 -6.95 -1.31 -1.93
C SER A 49 -6.50 -0.78 -0.58
N ILE A 50 -5.66 0.26 -0.60
CA ILE A 50 -5.25 0.98 0.59
C ILE A 50 -5.52 2.46 0.36
N ARG A 51 -6.18 3.09 1.34
CA ARG A 51 -6.42 4.52 1.36
C ARG A 51 -5.63 5.17 2.50
N ARG A 52 -5.04 6.33 2.22
CA ARG A 52 -4.41 7.19 3.23
C ARG A 52 -4.73 8.66 2.97
N GLN A 53 -4.68 9.44 4.04
CA GLN A 53 -4.87 10.88 3.99
C GLN A 53 -3.67 11.58 4.64
N MET A 54 -3.30 12.74 4.10
CA MET A 54 -2.36 13.67 4.74
C MET A 54 -2.86 15.10 4.55
N SER A 55 -2.50 15.97 5.48
CA SER A 55 -2.76 17.41 5.37
C SER A 55 -1.52 18.19 5.79
N MET A 56 -1.19 19.25 5.06
CA MET A 56 0.03 20.04 5.26
C MET A 56 -0.24 21.48 4.86
N THR A 57 0.36 22.44 5.57
CA THR A 57 0.39 23.84 5.16
C THR A 57 1.77 24.14 4.60
N LEU A 58 1.85 24.56 3.35
CA LEU A 58 3.11 24.76 2.62
C LEU A 58 3.14 26.15 1.97
N ALA A 59 4.30 26.79 2.01
CA ALA A 59 4.55 28.04 1.28
C ALA A 59 4.41 27.80 -0.23
N VAL A 60 3.83 28.77 -0.95
CA VAL A 60 3.53 28.69 -2.39
C VAL A 60 4.66 29.30 -3.23
N ALA A 61 5.83 29.57 -2.65
CA ALA A 61 6.97 30.22 -3.32
C ALA A 61 7.39 29.52 -4.63
N ASP A 62 7.39 28.18 -4.65
CA ASP A 62 7.73 27.36 -5.84
C ASP A 62 6.50 26.96 -6.68
N GLY A 63 5.30 27.44 -6.31
CA GLY A 63 4.02 27.13 -6.95
C GLY A 63 3.32 25.87 -6.41
N HIS A 64 2.00 25.81 -6.60
CA HIS A 64 1.16 24.72 -6.07
C HIS A 64 1.52 23.33 -6.63
N LEU A 65 1.90 23.24 -7.91
CA LEU A 65 2.23 21.96 -8.54
C LEU A 65 3.42 21.26 -7.86
N VAL A 66 4.43 22.02 -7.46
CA VAL A 66 5.61 21.48 -6.76
C VAL A 66 5.21 20.91 -5.40
N ASN A 67 4.39 21.64 -4.65
CA ASN A 67 3.87 21.18 -3.36
C ASN A 67 3.01 19.92 -3.50
N MET A 68 2.08 19.91 -4.45
CA MET A 68 1.23 18.75 -4.71
C MET A 68 2.04 17.53 -5.16
N GLY A 69 3.03 17.72 -6.03
CA GLY A 69 3.94 16.66 -6.48
C GLY A 69 4.69 16.01 -5.32
N LYS A 70 5.30 16.83 -4.44
CA LYS A 70 6.00 16.35 -3.23
C LYS A 70 5.08 15.54 -2.31
N MET A 71 3.84 16.03 -2.09
CA MET A 71 2.86 15.33 -1.26
C MET A 71 2.43 13.99 -1.86
N ILE A 72 2.20 13.93 -3.18
CA ILE A 72 1.84 12.69 -3.88
C ILE A 72 3.00 11.69 -3.79
N GLU A 73 4.23 12.12 -4.08
CA GLU A 73 5.43 11.28 -4.03
C GLU A 73 5.62 10.65 -2.63
N GLU A 74 5.53 11.46 -1.58
CA GLU A 74 5.63 10.99 -0.20
C GLU A 74 4.49 9.99 0.12
N MET A 75 3.27 10.26 -0.37
CA MET A 75 2.13 9.37 -0.15
C MET A 75 2.29 8.03 -0.86
N GLU A 76 2.72 8.03 -2.13
CA GLU A 76 2.96 6.81 -2.88
C GLU A 76 4.07 5.97 -2.24
N GLY A 77 5.13 6.59 -1.74
CA GLY A 77 6.17 5.89 -0.98
C GLY A 77 5.61 5.18 0.26
N LYS A 78 4.76 5.87 1.04
CA LYS A 78 4.08 5.29 2.21
C LYS A 78 3.11 4.17 1.84
N LEU A 79 2.36 4.33 0.76
CA LEU A 79 1.41 3.33 0.28
C LEU A 79 2.15 2.09 -0.24
N ARG A 80 3.22 2.25 -1.02
CA ARG A 80 4.06 1.14 -1.49
C ARG A 80 4.61 0.30 -0.33
N ASN A 81 5.14 0.93 0.71
CA ASN A 81 5.63 0.24 1.90
C ASN A 81 4.50 -0.50 2.65
N SER A 82 3.30 0.09 2.69
CA SER A 82 2.14 -0.54 3.33
C SER A 82 1.66 -1.78 2.55
N LEU A 83 1.64 -1.70 1.22
CA LEU A 83 1.21 -2.80 0.36
C LEU A 83 2.19 -3.98 0.50
N ASP A 84 3.49 -3.73 0.55
CA ASP A 84 4.50 -4.79 0.73
C ASP A 84 4.28 -5.60 2.03
N GLN A 85 4.05 -4.91 3.15
CA GLN A 85 3.76 -5.56 4.43
C GLN A 85 2.44 -6.33 4.44
N VAL A 86 1.37 -5.77 3.89
CA VAL A 86 0.04 -6.39 3.94
C VAL A 86 -0.04 -7.59 3.00
N TYR A 87 0.51 -7.50 1.80
CA TYR A 87 0.32 -8.53 0.79
C TYR A 87 1.22 -9.75 0.97
N PHE A 88 2.51 -9.57 1.24
CA PHE A 88 3.43 -10.71 1.39
C PHE A 88 3.59 -11.16 2.84
N GLY A 89 3.45 -10.25 3.81
CA GLY A 89 3.56 -10.57 5.23
C GLY A 89 2.31 -11.26 5.77
N LYS A 90 1.19 -10.53 5.87
CA LYS A 90 -0.02 -11.00 6.55
C LYS A 90 -0.71 -12.18 5.86
N THR A 91 -0.77 -12.18 4.53
CA THR A 91 -1.39 -13.29 3.76
C THR A 91 -0.66 -14.60 4.02
N ARG A 92 0.68 -14.57 4.02
CA ARG A 92 1.50 -15.75 4.31
C ARG A 92 1.32 -16.21 5.76
N GLU A 93 1.31 -15.28 6.71
CA GLU A 93 1.07 -15.58 8.12
C GLU A 93 -0.28 -16.29 8.34
N MET A 94 -1.36 -15.82 7.71
CA MET A 94 -2.67 -16.49 7.79
C MET A 94 -2.63 -17.90 7.21
N VAL A 95 -2.01 -18.10 6.04
CA VAL A 95 -1.87 -19.43 5.43
C VAL A 95 -1.07 -20.37 6.35
N CYS A 96 0.05 -19.91 6.91
CA CYS A 96 0.85 -20.69 7.84
C CYS A 96 0.14 -20.97 9.17
N THR A 97 -0.79 -20.10 9.60
CA THR A 97 -1.61 -20.35 10.80
C THR A 97 -2.66 -21.43 10.54
N LEU A 98 -3.33 -21.40 9.38
CA LEU A 98 -4.35 -22.38 9.01
C LEU A 98 -3.75 -23.74 8.62
N ARG A 99 -2.57 -23.74 8.00
CA ARG A 99 -1.82 -24.94 7.64
C ARG A 99 -0.35 -24.75 8.03
N PRO A 100 0.01 -25.10 9.28
CA PRO A 100 1.38 -25.02 9.74
C PRO A 100 2.29 -25.92 8.90
N PRO A 101 3.51 -25.46 8.56
CA PRO A 101 4.51 -26.33 7.97
C PRO A 101 4.81 -27.51 8.91
N PRO A 102 5.15 -28.71 8.37
CA PRO A 102 5.47 -29.90 9.17
C PRO A 102 6.57 -29.64 10.21
N GLU A 103 7.53 -28.77 9.87
CA GLU A 103 8.64 -28.36 10.72
C GLU A 103 8.19 -27.67 12.02
N VAL A 104 7.05 -26.95 11.99
CA VAL A 104 6.47 -26.26 13.15
C VAL A 104 5.64 -27.22 14.03
N LEU A 105 5.08 -28.26 13.42
CA LEU A 105 4.35 -29.32 14.14
C LEU A 105 5.29 -30.21 14.95
N ASN A 106 6.47 -30.55 14.41
CA ASN A 106 7.48 -31.35 15.11
C ASN A 106 8.09 -30.65 16.34
N MET A 107 8.01 -29.32 16.44
CA MET A 107 8.47 -28.57 17.62
C MET A 107 7.47 -28.56 18.78
N ARG A 108 6.20 -28.92 18.54
CA ARG A 108 5.12 -28.81 19.54
C ARG A 108 4.75 -30.13 20.22
N LEU A 109 5.27 -31.26 19.74
CA LEU A 109 5.07 -32.54 20.38
C LEU A 109 6.31 -32.85 21.23
N PRO A 110 6.22 -32.83 22.58
CA PRO A 110 7.24 -33.52 23.36
C PRO A 110 7.17 -35.00 23.01
N ASP A 111 8.33 -35.61 22.74
CA ASP A 111 8.44 -37.07 22.69
C ASP A 111 7.89 -37.64 24.00
N SER A 112 7.16 -38.76 23.87
CA SER A 112 6.30 -39.39 24.88
C SER A 112 6.95 -39.62 26.25
#